data_AF-A0A2J4YLJ6-F1
#
_entry.id   AF-A0A2J4YLJ6-F1
#
_cell.length_a   1.000
_cell.length_b   1.000
_cell.length_c   1.000
_cell.angle_alpha   90.00
_cell.angle_beta   90.00
_cell.angle_gamma   90.00
#
_symmetry.space_group_name_H-M   'P 1'
#
loop_
_entity.id
_entity.type
_entity.pdbx_description
1 polymer ?
#
loop_
_entity_poly.entity_id
_entity_poly.type
_entity_poly.pdbx_seq_one_letter_code
_entity_poly.pdbx_strand_id
1 'polypeptide(L)'
;AGEFAIFGKERDLASGALSGFSLLAGDVAGKAVLIVDDLCDAGGTFIGSAQVLREAGARSVSLYVTHGIFSKGVEHLLNNGIDAVYATTSLTSPALAHPQLELIDIDAIYRAHWG
;
A
#
# COMPACT_ATOMS: atom_id res chain seq x y z
N ALA A 1 21.90 0.38 8.22
CA ALA A 1 20.84 -0.56 7.83
C ALA A 1 20.15 0.02 6.61
N GLY A 2 19.85 -0.78 5.57
CA GLY A 2 19.19 -0.27 4.37
C GLY A 2 17.84 0.37 4.72
N GLU A 3 17.59 1.56 4.19
CA GLU A 3 16.34 2.32 4.38
C GLU A 3 15.17 1.75 3.57
N PHE A 4 15.44 0.79 2.68
CA PHE A 4 14.46 0.22 1.77
C PHE A 4 14.54 -1.31 1.75
N ALA A 5 13.40 -1.93 1.47
CA ALA A 5 13.25 -3.35 1.18
C ALA A 5 12.74 -3.51 -0.26
N ILE A 6 13.18 -4.57 -0.93
CA ILE A 6 12.75 -4.87 -2.31
C ILE A 6 11.81 -6.07 -2.24
N PHE A 7 10.65 -5.92 -2.86
CA PHE A 7 9.59 -6.91 -2.84
C PHE A 7 9.31 -7.45 -4.24
N GLY A 8 9.24 -8.78 -4.37
CA GLY A 8 8.91 -9.49 -5.59
C GLY A 8 7.45 -9.95 -5.58
N LYS A 9 6.82 -9.91 -6.76
CA LYS A 9 5.52 -10.56 -6.99
C LYS A 9 5.60 -11.42 -8.24
N GLU A 10 4.95 -12.57 -8.18
CA GLU A 10 4.80 -13.48 -9.31
C GLU A 10 3.33 -13.59 -9.69
N ARG A 11 3.09 -13.80 -10.98
CA ARG A 11 1.76 -13.92 -11.54
C ARG A 11 1.72 -15.09 -12.50
N ASP A 12 0.68 -15.90 -12.40
CA ASP A 12 0.34 -16.89 -13.41
C ASP A 12 -0.08 -16.14 -14.69
N LEU A 13 0.67 -16.35 -15.78
CA LEU A 13 0.47 -15.61 -17.03
C LEU A 13 -0.83 -15.98 -17.75
N ALA A 14 -1.37 -17.18 -17.51
CA ALA A 14 -2.56 -17.66 -18.21
C ALA A 14 -3.85 -17.11 -17.57
N SER A 15 -3.90 -17.09 -16.23
CA SER A 15 -5.05 -16.65 -15.45
C SER A 15 -4.97 -15.19 -15.00
N GLY A 16 -3.77 -14.61 -15.00
CA GLY A 16 -3.50 -13.33 -14.37
C GLY A 16 -3.56 -13.37 -12.84
N ALA A 17 -3.70 -14.55 -12.22
CA ALA A 17 -3.75 -14.68 -10.77
C ALA A 17 -2.37 -14.46 -10.14
N LEU A 18 -2.32 -13.82 -8.98
CA LEU A 18 -1.10 -13.67 -8.19
C LEU A 18 -0.68 -15.05 -7.66
N SER A 19 0.55 -15.47 -7.94
CA SER A 19 1.03 -16.83 -7.66
C SER A 19 2.09 -16.88 -6.56
N GLY A 20 2.72 -15.75 -6.23
CA GLY A 20 3.77 -15.70 -5.22
C GLY A 20 4.16 -14.29 -4.83
N PHE A 21 4.70 -14.16 -3.62
CA PHE A 21 5.21 -12.92 -3.05
C PHE A 21 6.47 -13.22 -2.25
N SER A 22 7.49 -12.36 -2.35
CA SER A 22 8.77 -12.62 -1.70
C SER A 22 9.50 -11.32 -1.31
N LEU A 23 10.12 -11.33 -0.14
CA LEU A 23 11.07 -10.30 0.27
C LEU A 23 12.43 -10.61 -0.36
N LEU A 24 12.82 -9.84 -1.38
CA LEU A 24 14.03 -10.07 -2.17
C LEU A 24 15.27 -9.46 -1.50
N ALA A 25 15.09 -8.33 -0.81
CA ALA A 25 16.17 -7.65 -0.08
C ALA A 25 15.61 -6.78 1.03
N GLY A 26 16.43 -6.54 2.07
CA GLY A 26 16.10 -5.70 3.21
C GLY A 26 15.69 -6.51 4.45
N ASP A 27 15.83 -5.89 5.61
CA ASP A 27 15.40 -6.44 6.89
C ASP A 27 14.27 -5.57 7.44
N VAL A 28 13.14 -6.19 7.74
CA VAL A 28 11.92 -5.54 8.22
C VAL A 28 11.58 -5.91 9.67
N ALA A 29 12.35 -6.80 10.29
CA ALA A 29 12.06 -7.33 11.62
C ALA A 29 12.01 -6.21 12.67
N GLY A 30 10.91 -6.14 13.41
CA GLY A 30 10.65 -5.13 14.43
C GLY A 30 10.41 -3.70 13.91
N LYS A 31 10.38 -3.49 12.58
CA LYS A 31 10.24 -2.15 11.96
C LYS A 31 8.80 -1.86 11.55
N ALA A 32 8.43 -0.58 11.61
CA ALA A 32 7.24 -0.09 10.93
C ALA A 32 7.58 0.08 9.44
N VAL A 33 6.81 -0.54 8.55
CA VAL A 33 7.06 -0.57 7.11
C VAL A 33 5.95 0.21 6.39
N LEU A 34 6.34 1.06 5.44
CA LEU A 34 5.42 1.71 4.51
C LEU A 34 5.66 1.12 3.11
N ILE A 35 4.65 0.45 2.57
CA ILE A 35 4.60 0.08 1.16
C ILE A 35 4.24 1.32 0.36
N VAL A 36 5.01 1.64 -0.68
CA VAL A 36 4.79 2.78 -1.55
C VAL A 36 4.59 2.27 -2.97
N ASP A 37 3.48 2.66 -3.61
CA ASP A 37 3.21 2.36 -5.01
C ASP A 37 2.47 3.53 -5.67
N ASP A 38 2.26 3.49 -6.99
CA ASP A 38 1.54 4.54 -7.70
C ASP A 38 0.02 4.44 -7.50
N LEU A 39 -0.55 3.24 -7.53
CA LEU A 39 -1.99 3.01 -7.62
C LEU A 39 -2.46 1.78 -6.86
N CYS A 40 -3.64 1.90 -6.22
CA CYS A 40 -4.37 0.75 -5.68
C CYS A 40 -5.78 0.63 -6.28
N ASP A 41 -6.00 -0.46 -7.02
CA ASP A 41 -7.33 -0.87 -7.47
C ASP A 41 -7.97 -1.88 -6.49
N ALA A 42 -7.87 -3.18 -6.76
CA ALA A 42 -8.49 -4.22 -5.92
C ALA A 42 -7.68 -4.56 -4.65
N GLY A 43 -6.41 -4.16 -4.56
CA GLY A 43 -5.59 -4.30 -3.34
C GLY A 43 -4.85 -5.63 -3.14
N GLY A 44 -5.09 -6.65 -3.98
CA GLY A 44 -4.52 -7.99 -3.80
C GLY A 44 -2.97 -8.04 -3.75
N THR A 45 -2.28 -7.18 -4.50
CA THR A 45 -0.82 -7.07 -4.42
C THR A 45 -0.34 -6.63 -3.03
N PHE A 46 -1.02 -5.65 -2.42
CA PHE A 46 -0.62 -5.11 -1.12
C PHE A 46 -0.97 -6.06 0.02
N ILE A 47 -2.10 -6.77 -0.08
CA ILE A 47 -2.50 -7.81 0.89
C ILE A 47 -1.45 -8.93 0.93
N GLY A 48 -1.08 -9.47 -0.23
CA GLY A 48 -0.04 -10.50 -0.29
C GLY A 48 1.32 -9.99 0.18
N SER A 49 1.66 -8.74 -0.12
CA SER A 49 2.89 -8.12 0.39
C SER A 49 2.89 -7.97 1.91
N ALA A 50 1.76 -7.55 2.49
CA ALA A 50 1.61 -7.39 3.93
C ALA A 50 1.76 -8.71 4.69
N GLN A 51 1.26 -9.82 4.13
CA GLN A 51 1.43 -11.15 4.71
C GLN A 51 2.92 -11.51 4.83
N VAL A 52 3.67 -11.43 3.73
CA VAL A 52 5.11 -11.74 3.73
C VAL A 52 5.90 -10.80 4.66
N LEU A 53 5.58 -9.51 4.66
CA LEU A 53 6.27 -8.54 5.53
C LEU A 53 6.03 -8.84 7.01
N ARG A 54 4.80 -9.23 7.39
CA ARG A 54 4.47 -9.63 8.76
C ARG A 54 5.16 -10.94 9.15
N GLU A 55 5.18 -11.93 8.26
CA GLU A 55 5.91 -13.18 8.47
C GLU A 55 7.41 -12.94 8.66
N ALA A 56 7.97 -11.95 7.94
CA ALA A 56 9.35 -11.47 8.12
C ALA A 56 9.57 -10.62 9.39
N GLY A 57 8.54 -10.45 10.24
CA GLY A 57 8.64 -9.81 11.54
C GLY A 57 8.38 -8.30 11.56
N ALA A 58 7.79 -7.71 10.52
CA ALA A 58 7.41 -6.29 10.54
C ALA A 58 6.48 -5.98 11.72
N ARG A 59 6.75 -4.89 12.42
CA ARG A 59 5.94 -4.39 13.54
C ARG A 59 4.60 -3.85 13.07
N SER A 60 4.59 -3.17 11.92
CA SER A 60 3.40 -2.67 11.26
C SER A 60 3.64 -2.54 9.75
N VAL A 61 2.59 -2.63 8.96
CA VAL A 61 2.60 -2.50 7.51
C VAL A 61 1.53 -1.51 7.08
N SER A 62 1.94 -0.35 6.59
CA SER A 62 1.06 0.67 6.02
C SER A 62 1.21 0.72 4.50
N LEU A 63 0.21 1.29 3.83
CA LEU A 63 0.21 1.49 2.38
C LEU A 63 0.09 2.98 2.06
N TYR A 64 0.97 3.48 1.20
CA TYR A 64 0.78 4.74 0.49
C TYR A 64 0.62 4.47 -1.01
N VAL A 65 -0.42 5.05 -1.61
CA VAL A 65 -0.56 5.13 -3.07
C VAL A 65 -0.94 6.53 -3.51
N THR A 66 -0.47 6.96 -4.69
CA THR A 66 -0.94 8.24 -5.24
C THR A 66 -2.41 8.14 -5.61
N HIS A 67 -2.78 7.07 -6.32
CA HIS A 67 -4.10 6.88 -6.92
C HIS A 67 -4.86 5.74 -6.24
N GLY A 68 -5.73 6.06 -5.27
CA GLY A 68 -6.59 5.08 -4.61
C GLY A 68 -7.92 4.89 -5.33
N ILE A 69 -8.03 3.91 -6.22
CA ILE A 69 -9.31 3.50 -6.83
C ILE A 69 -10.13 2.69 -5.81
N PHE A 70 -9.49 1.80 -5.06
CA PHE A 70 -10.09 1.01 -3.98
C PHE A 70 -11.39 0.29 -4.41
N SER A 71 -11.40 -0.40 -5.55
CA SER A 71 -12.61 -1.03 -6.10
C SER A 71 -13.23 -2.13 -5.22
N LYS A 72 -12.49 -2.62 -4.22
CA LYS A 72 -12.97 -3.54 -3.17
C LYS A 72 -13.21 -2.88 -1.81
N GLY A 73 -13.05 -1.56 -1.72
CA GLY A 73 -13.12 -0.77 -0.49
C GLY A 73 -11.81 -0.78 0.29
N VAL A 74 -11.56 0.31 1.04
CA VAL A 74 -10.35 0.44 1.89
C VAL A 74 -10.36 -0.58 3.02
N GLU A 75 -11.54 -0.92 3.56
CA GLU A 75 -11.70 -1.97 4.58
C GLU A 75 -11.16 -3.33 4.11
N HIS A 76 -11.20 -3.62 2.81
CA HIS A 76 -10.63 -4.86 2.28
C HIS A 76 -9.11 -4.94 2.51
N LEU A 77 -8.39 -3.82 2.37
CA LEU A 77 -6.96 -3.76 2.69
C LEU A 77 -6.73 -3.90 4.20
N LEU A 78 -7.49 -3.14 4.99
CA LEU A 78 -7.31 -3.03 6.43
C LEU A 78 -7.58 -4.36 7.15
N ASN A 79 -8.65 -5.05 6.74
CA ASN A 79 -9.01 -6.36 7.29
C ASN A 79 -8.05 -7.48 6.86
N ASN A 80 -7.14 -7.22 5.91
CA ASN A 80 -6.23 -8.22 5.35
C ASN A 80 -4.75 -7.84 5.52
N GLY A 81 -4.42 -7.16 6.62
CA GLY A 81 -3.04 -7.02 7.09
C GLY A 81 -2.39 -5.66 6.85
N ILE A 82 -3.09 -4.70 6.26
CA ILE A 82 -2.64 -3.30 6.20
C ILE A 82 -3.13 -2.55 7.44
N ASP A 83 -2.24 -1.88 8.17
CA ASP A 83 -2.57 -1.15 9.41
C ASP A 83 -3.10 0.27 9.15
N ALA A 84 -2.64 0.91 8.07
CA ALA A 84 -3.09 2.26 7.69
C ALA A 84 -2.92 2.45 6.18
N VAL A 85 -3.83 3.22 5.59
CA VAL A 85 -3.81 3.57 4.17
C VAL A 85 -3.68 5.08 4.03
N TYR A 86 -2.77 5.50 3.17
CA TYR A 86 -2.54 6.88 2.79
C TYR A 86 -2.76 6.98 1.29
N ALA A 87 -3.58 7.93 0.86
CA ALA A 87 -3.79 8.19 -0.56
C ALA A 87 -3.99 9.67 -0.84
N THR A 88 -3.90 10.08 -2.10
CA THR A 88 -4.27 11.45 -2.48
C THR A 88 -5.73 11.52 -2.94
N THR A 89 -6.30 12.73 -2.96
CA THR A 89 -7.62 13.01 -3.54
C THR A 89 -7.64 13.01 -5.08
N SER A 90 -6.59 12.51 -5.73
CA SER A 90 -6.49 12.44 -7.20
C SER A 90 -7.58 11.60 -7.87
N LEU A 91 -7.89 10.43 -7.29
CA LEU A 91 -8.99 9.55 -7.72
C LEU A 91 -9.91 9.17 -6.56
N THR A 92 -9.44 9.26 -5.32
CA THR A 92 -10.26 8.94 -4.15
C THR A 92 -11.13 10.13 -3.78
N SER A 93 -12.43 9.89 -3.61
CA SER A 93 -13.35 10.92 -3.14
C SER A 93 -12.90 11.47 -1.78
N PRO A 94 -12.78 12.80 -1.60
CA PRO A 94 -12.47 13.41 -0.31
C PRO A 94 -13.51 13.12 0.78
N ALA A 95 -14.71 12.68 0.40
CA ALA A 95 -15.76 12.28 1.33
C ALA A 95 -15.55 10.86 1.90
N LEU A 96 -14.63 10.06 1.36
CA LEU A 96 -14.31 8.76 1.91
C LEU A 96 -13.56 8.94 3.23
N ALA A 97 -14.21 8.55 4.33
CA ALA A 97 -13.66 8.64 5.67
C ALA A 97 -13.53 7.25 6.28
N HIS A 98 -12.37 6.95 6.86
CA HIS A 98 -12.14 5.78 7.69
C HIS A 98 -11.07 6.13 8.73
N PRO A 99 -11.15 5.65 10.00
CA PRO A 99 -10.18 6.02 11.05
C PRO A 99 -8.71 5.70 10.74
N GLN A 100 -8.47 4.73 9.86
CA GLN A 100 -7.14 4.29 9.42
C GLN A 100 -6.83 4.70 7.97
N LEU A 101 -7.61 5.64 7.42
CA LEU A 101 -7.37 6.23 6.09
C LEU A 101 -7.03 7.70 6.27
N GLU A 102 -5.92 8.12 5.69
CA GLU A 102 -5.57 9.53 5.53
C GLU A 102 -5.58 9.91 4.05
N LEU A 103 -6.32 10.97 3.72
CA LEU A 103 -6.37 11.53 2.38
C LEU A 103 -5.58 12.84 2.33
N ILE A 104 -4.56 12.86 1.47
CA ILE A 104 -3.74 14.03 1.19
C ILE A 104 -4.39 14.79 0.03
N ASP A 105 -4.80 16.04 0.29
CA ASP A 105 -5.37 16.89 -0.76
C ASP A 105 -4.34 17.10 -1.88
N ILE A 106 -4.64 16.63 -3.10
CA ILE A 106 -3.73 16.78 -4.24
C ILE A 106 -3.50 18.24 -4.60
N ASP A 107 -4.44 19.14 -4.30
CA ASP A 107 -4.24 20.56 -4.53
C ASP A 107 -3.11 21.13 -3.65
N ALA A 108 -2.86 20.55 -2.47
CA ALA A 108 -1.72 20.95 -1.64
C ALA A 108 -0.38 20.68 -2.33
N ILE A 109 -0.30 19.63 -3.15
CA ILE A 109 0.89 19.29 -3.94
C ILE A 109 1.10 20.33 -5.05
N TYR A 110 0.05 20.66 -5.82
CA TYR A 110 0.14 21.65 -6.89
C TYR A 110 0.43 23.07 -6.38
N ARG A 111 -0.19 23.47 -5.26
CA ARG A 111 -0.01 24.81 -4.67
C ARG A 111 1.37 25.01 -4.06
N ALA A 112 2.09 23.94 -3.69
CA ALA A 112 3.42 24.04 -3.10
C ALA A 112 4.53 24.51 -4.06
N HIS A 113 4.27 24.61 -5.37
CA HIS A 113 5.28 25.00 -6.37
C HIS A 113 4.97 26.30 -7.12
N TRP A 114 3.76 26.86 -6.95
CA TRP A 114 3.30 28.04 -7.71
C TRP A 114 2.57 29.09 -6.85
N GLY A 115 2.77 29.05 -5.54
CA GLY A 115 2.33 30.08 -4.59
C GLY A 115 3.39 31.15 -4.37
#